data_AF-A0A3R7LF94-F1
#
_entry.id   AF-A0A3R7LF94-F1
#
_cell.length_a   1.000
_cell.length_b   1.000
_cell.length_c   1.000
_cell.angle_alpha   90.00
_cell.angle_beta   90.00
_cell.angle_gamma   90.00
#
_symmetry.space_group_name_H-M   'P 1'
#
loop_
_entity.id
_entity.type
_entity.pdbx_description
1 polymer ?
#
loop_
_entity_poly.entity_id
_entity_poly.type
_entity_poly.pdbx_seq_one_letter_code
_entity_poly.pdbx_strand_id
1 'polypeptide(L)'
;MGQQPSLNFALRQHIYNRDNEGLTEFLRSHEGELSEACMDEAIYVELIGRQWDSDTIHRFAKFANDKQLAVLIATAILQSHVVPLAPLFGLMRDRERTIEQCHLKHLFLIACERENVDAVRAFIANRCFDPSDRRPVRAVLRAQLSKSVVNEELVKLVLAAHPLQTDNVEYIRNNCLAAAKSDQVRKAVDDFLFNYIP
;
A
#
# COMPACT_ATOMS: atom_id res chain seq x y z
N MET A 1 -5.17 -22.53 -40.14
CA MET A 1 -6.25 -22.32 -39.16
C MET A 1 -5.61 -21.75 -37.90
N GLY A 2 -5.60 -20.42 -37.75
CA GLY A 2 -4.99 -19.75 -36.58
C GLY A 2 -5.97 -19.79 -35.42
N GLN A 3 -5.56 -20.32 -34.27
CA GLN A 3 -6.31 -20.17 -33.04
C GLN A 3 -6.43 -18.68 -32.73
N GLN A 4 -7.67 -18.17 -32.60
CA GLN A 4 -7.87 -16.82 -32.07
C GLN A 4 -7.19 -16.75 -30.69
N PRO A 5 -6.33 -15.75 -30.45
CA PRO A 5 -5.76 -15.57 -29.12
C PRO A 5 -6.89 -15.41 -28.11
N SER A 6 -6.74 -16.02 -26.93
CA SER A 6 -7.72 -15.85 -25.87
C SER A 6 -7.87 -14.37 -25.52
N LEU A 7 -9.06 -13.97 -25.10
CA LEU A 7 -9.36 -12.58 -24.71
C LEU A 7 -8.34 -12.05 -23.68
N ASN A 8 -7.92 -12.91 -22.75
CA ASN A 8 -6.85 -12.64 -21.78
C ASN A 8 -5.49 -12.36 -22.44
N PHE A 9 -5.09 -13.15 -23.45
CA PHE A 9 -3.82 -12.93 -24.16
C PHE A 9 -3.80 -11.58 -24.88
N ALA A 10 -4.87 -11.23 -25.59
CA ALA A 10 -5.00 -9.93 -26.26
C ALA A 10 -4.97 -8.77 -25.26
N LEU A 11 -5.73 -8.88 -24.16
CA LEU A 11 -5.73 -7.91 -23.07
C LEU A 11 -4.33 -7.68 -22.48
N ARG A 12 -3.62 -8.76 -22.18
CA ARG A 12 -2.25 -8.68 -21.65
C ARG A 12 -1.27 -8.05 -22.63
N GLN A 13 -1.43 -8.27 -23.93
CA GLN A 13 -0.60 -7.57 -24.92
C GLN A 13 -0.80 -6.06 -24.89
N HIS A 14 -2.04 -5.57 -24.82
CA HIS A 14 -2.29 -4.13 -24.70
C HIS A 14 -1.70 -3.55 -23.41
N ILE A 15 -1.85 -4.26 -22.28
CA ILE A 15 -1.28 -3.87 -20.98
C ILE A 15 0.25 -3.82 -21.03
N TYR A 16 0.88 -4.85 -21.60
CA TYR A 16 2.33 -4.98 -21.70
C TYR A 16 2.92 -3.87 -22.58
N ASN A 17 2.27 -3.60 -23.72
CA ASN A 17 2.71 -2.60 -24.69
C ASN A 17 2.40 -1.15 -24.28
N ARG A 18 1.66 -0.96 -23.17
CA ARG A 18 1.15 0.36 -22.73
C ARG A 18 0.33 1.07 -23.81
N ASP A 19 -0.42 0.28 -24.57
CA ASP A 19 -1.27 0.76 -25.64
C ASP A 19 -2.59 1.28 -25.06
N ASN A 20 -2.60 2.54 -24.61
CA ASN A 20 -3.76 3.16 -23.95
C ASN A 20 -5.00 3.19 -24.84
N GLU A 21 -4.81 3.52 -26.12
CA GLU A 21 -5.91 3.63 -27.09
C GLU A 21 -6.48 2.25 -27.40
N GLY A 22 -5.61 1.29 -27.72
CA GLY A 22 -6.02 -0.09 -27.96
C GLY A 22 -6.64 -0.74 -26.74
N LEU A 23 -6.12 -0.48 -25.53
CA LEU A 23 -6.72 -0.95 -24.28
C LEU A 23 -8.11 -0.35 -24.06
N THR A 24 -8.28 0.96 -24.30
CA THR A 24 -9.57 1.63 -24.14
C THR A 24 -10.61 1.06 -25.11
N GLU A 25 -10.22 0.87 -26.38
CA GLU A 25 -11.08 0.27 -27.40
C GLU A 25 -11.39 -1.19 -27.09
N PHE A 26 -10.40 -1.95 -26.64
CA PHE A 26 -10.55 -3.34 -26.22
C PHE A 26 -11.56 -3.46 -25.07
N LEU A 27 -11.38 -2.68 -24.01
CA LEU A 27 -12.27 -2.68 -22.84
C LEU A 27 -13.69 -2.28 -23.24
N ARG A 28 -13.86 -1.25 -24.08
CA ARG A 28 -15.19 -0.83 -24.57
C ARG A 28 -15.89 -1.90 -25.40
N SER A 29 -15.12 -2.66 -26.20
CA SER A 29 -15.68 -3.68 -27.10
C SER A 29 -16.04 -4.97 -26.37
N HIS A 30 -15.39 -5.25 -25.23
CA HIS A 30 -15.53 -6.52 -24.51
C HIS A 30 -15.98 -6.36 -23.06
N GLU A 31 -16.46 -5.18 -22.64
CA GLU A 31 -16.81 -4.88 -21.24
C GLU A 31 -17.79 -5.90 -20.64
N GLY A 32 -18.78 -6.34 -21.42
CA GLY A 32 -19.77 -7.34 -21.00
C GLY A 32 -19.22 -8.77 -20.87
N GLU A 33 -18.04 -9.03 -21.40
CA GLU A 33 -17.34 -10.32 -21.34
C GLU A 33 -16.28 -10.34 -20.23
N LEU A 34 -15.89 -9.17 -19.72
CA LEU A 34 -14.90 -9.05 -18.66
C LEU A 34 -15.52 -9.41 -17.31
N SER A 35 -14.97 -10.47 -16.71
CA SER A 35 -15.33 -10.90 -15.37
C SER A 35 -14.08 -11.32 -14.59
N GLU A 36 -14.23 -11.49 -13.27
CA GLU A 36 -13.19 -12.00 -12.39
C GLU A 36 -12.60 -13.34 -12.86
N ALA A 37 -13.38 -14.16 -13.58
CA ALA A 37 -12.96 -15.46 -14.12
C ALA A 37 -12.08 -15.34 -15.37
N CYS A 38 -12.15 -14.23 -16.10
CA CYS A 38 -11.40 -14.02 -17.34
C CYS A 38 -10.06 -13.31 -17.12
N MET A 39 -9.87 -12.68 -15.96
CA MET A 39 -8.68 -11.91 -15.65
C MET A 39 -7.77 -12.64 -14.67
N ASP A 40 -6.57 -12.99 -15.13
CA ASP A 40 -5.61 -13.64 -14.25
C ASP A 40 -4.99 -12.64 -13.26
N GLU A 41 -4.54 -13.13 -12.11
CA GLU A 41 -3.80 -12.33 -11.11
C GLU A 41 -2.58 -11.61 -11.73
N ALA A 42 -1.96 -12.22 -12.74
CA ALA A 42 -0.83 -11.65 -13.48
C ALA A 42 -1.16 -10.30 -14.14
N ILE A 43 -2.41 -10.07 -14.55
CA ILE A 43 -2.85 -8.79 -15.13
C ILE A 43 -2.64 -7.66 -14.12
N TYR A 44 -3.02 -7.87 -12.86
CA TYR A 44 -2.89 -6.87 -11.80
C TYR A 44 -1.44 -6.59 -11.43
N VAL A 45 -0.58 -7.62 -11.50
CA VAL A 45 0.86 -7.45 -11.35
C VAL A 45 1.44 -6.62 -12.51
N GLU A 46 1.01 -6.92 -13.74
CA GLU A 46 1.46 -6.21 -14.95
C GLU A 46 1.01 -4.75 -14.97
N LEU A 47 -0.22 -4.45 -14.53
CA LEU A 47 -0.71 -3.07 -14.42
C LEU A 47 0.22 -2.21 -13.55
N ILE A 48 0.62 -2.73 -12.39
CA ILE A 48 1.56 -2.05 -11.49
C ILE A 48 2.97 -2.02 -12.08
N GLY A 49 3.48 -3.16 -12.57
CA GLY A 49 4.83 -3.28 -13.12
C GLY A 49 5.08 -2.44 -14.36
N ARG A 50 4.02 -2.14 -15.13
CA ARG A 50 4.05 -1.26 -16.30
C ARG A 50 3.70 0.19 -15.99
N GLN A 51 3.49 0.52 -14.71
CA GLN A 51 3.19 1.87 -14.24
C GLN A 51 1.99 2.49 -14.97
N TRP A 52 0.90 1.74 -15.04
CA TRP A 52 -0.38 2.29 -15.50
C TRP A 52 -0.90 3.35 -14.54
N ASP A 53 -1.72 4.27 -15.04
CA ASP A 53 -2.30 5.34 -14.22
C ASP A 53 -3.38 4.81 -13.27
N SER A 54 -3.68 5.61 -12.24
CA SER A 54 -4.63 5.23 -11.19
C SER A 54 -6.05 5.02 -11.72
N ASP A 55 -6.48 5.75 -12.74
CA ASP A 55 -7.83 5.62 -13.29
C ASP A 55 -7.98 4.30 -14.05
N THR A 56 -6.97 3.95 -14.85
CA THR A 56 -6.90 2.64 -15.51
C THR A 56 -6.88 1.52 -14.48
N ILE A 57 -5.99 1.58 -13.48
CA ILE A 57 -5.94 0.54 -12.43
C ILE A 57 -7.29 0.39 -11.72
N HIS A 58 -7.94 1.51 -11.38
CA HIS A 58 -9.24 1.47 -10.73
C HIS A 58 -10.34 0.90 -11.63
N ARG A 59 -10.28 1.13 -12.95
CA ARG A 59 -11.20 0.50 -13.91
C ARG A 59 -11.08 -1.03 -13.89
N PHE A 60 -9.85 -1.56 -13.89
CA PHE A 60 -9.62 -3.01 -13.79
C PHE A 60 -10.05 -3.58 -12.44
N ALA A 61 -9.80 -2.85 -11.35
CA ALA A 61 -10.16 -3.28 -10.01
C ALA A 61 -11.67 -3.55 -9.85
N LYS A 62 -12.54 -2.88 -10.62
CA LYS A 62 -14.00 -3.09 -10.56
C LYS A 62 -14.44 -4.47 -11.04
N PHE A 63 -13.62 -5.13 -11.86
CA PHE A 63 -13.91 -6.46 -12.38
C PHE A 63 -13.21 -7.56 -11.55
N ALA A 64 -12.44 -7.18 -10.53
CA ALA A 64 -11.61 -8.07 -9.73
C ALA A 64 -12.42 -8.77 -8.62
N ASN A 65 -12.03 -10.00 -8.29
CA ASN A 65 -12.41 -10.61 -7.01
C ASN A 65 -11.47 -10.18 -5.88
N ASP A 66 -11.82 -10.50 -4.64
CA ASP A 66 -11.07 -10.06 -3.45
C ASP A 66 -9.60 -10.50 -3.46
N LYS A 67 -9.31 -11.72 -3.96
CA LYS A 67 -7.94 -12.22 -4.05
C LYS A 67 -7.11 -11.44 -5.08
N GLN A 68 -7.70 -11.12 -6.22
CA GLN A 68 -7.09 -10.27 -7.25
C GLN A 68 -6.86 -8.85 -6.75
N LEU A 69 -7.81 -8.27 -6.00
CA LEU A 69 -7.63 -6.98 -5.32
C LEU A 69 -6.50 -7.03 -4.29
N ALA A 70 -6.38 -8.13 -3.53
CA ALA A 70 -5.27 -8.31 -2.60
C ALA A 70 -3.91 -8.35 -3.31
N VAL A 71 -3.82 -9.05 -4.45
CA VAL A 71 -2.61 -9.07 -5.29
C VAL A 71 -2.28 -7.67 -5.82
N LEU A 72 -3.29 -6.92 -6.28
CA LEU A 72 -3.11 -5.56 -6.75
C LEU A 72 -2.55 -4.64 -5.65
N ILE A 73 -3.18 -4.64 -4.47
CA ILE A 73 -2.73 -3.86 -3.30
C ILE A 73 -1.32 -4.28 -2.89
N ALA A 74 -1.06 -5.58 -2.80
CA ALA A 74 0.24 -6.10 -2.42
C ALA A 74 1.35 -5.67 -3.39
N THR A 75 1.08 -5.78 -4.69
CA THR A 75 2.04 -5.39 -5.73
C THR A 75 2.28 -3.88 -5.71
N ALA A 76 1.23 -3.08 -5.54
CA ALA A 76 1.36 -1.62 -5.43
C ALA A 76 2.28 -1.21 -4.27
N ILE A 77 2.09 -1.81 -3.08
CA ILE A 77 2.96 -1.56 -1.93
C ILE A 77 4.40 -2.01 -2.19
N LEU A 78 4.58 -3.24 -2.68
CA LEU A 78 5.91 -3.83 -2.91
C LEU A 78 6.70 -3.10 -3.99
N GLN A 79 6.03 -2.45 -4.95
CA GLN A 79 6.67 -1.68 -6.01
C GLN A 79 6.66 -0.16 -5.79
N SER A 80 6.19 0.32 -4.63
CA SER A 80 6.03 1.77 -4.36
C SER A 80 5.19 2.49 -5.42
N HIS A 81 4.24 1.79 -6.03
CA HIS A 81 3.41 2.38 -7.05
C HIS A 81 2.36 3.28 -6.43
N VAL A 82 2.20 4.48 -6.98
CA VAL A 82 1.28 5.49 -6.46
C VAL A 82 -0.12 5.21 -7.01
N VAL A 83 -0.93 4.52 -6.21
CA VAL A 83 -2.35 4.29 -6.48
C VAL A 83 -3.16 4.47 -5.19
N PRO A 84 -4.34 5.13 -5.24
CA PRO A 84 -5.21 5.23 -4.08
C PRO A 84 -5.67 3.85 -3.60
N LEU A 85 -5.16 3.39 -2.46
CA LEU A 85 -5.48 2.06 -1.93
C LEU A 85 -6.86 1.99 -1.26
N ALA A 86 -7.35 3.10 -0.70
CA ALA A 86 -8.63 3.13 -0.02
C ALA A 86 -9.82 2.69 -0.92
N PRO A 87 -9.94 3.18 -2.17
CA PRO A 87 -10.92 2.64 -3.12
C PRO A 87 -10.76 1.15 -3.39
N LEU A 88 -9.54 0.62 -3.45
CA LEU A 88 -9.30 -0.81 -3.72
C LEU A 88 -9.77 -1.69 -2.57
N PHE A 89 -9.51 -1.29 -1.33
CA PHE A 89 -10.10 -1.96 -0.16
C PHE A 89 -11.63 -1.88 -0.14
N GLY A 90 -12.21 -0.78 -0.63
CA GLY A 90 -13.66 -0.59 -0.73
C GLY A 90 -14.36 -1.50 -1.75
N LEU A 91 -13.60 -2.08 -2.69
CA LEU A 91 -14.11 -3.03 -3.68
C LEU A 91 -14.13 -4.49 -3.16
N MET A 92 -13.46 -4.78 -2.05
CA MET A 92 -13.44 -6.13 -1.47
C MET A 92 -14.77 -6.48 -0.81
N ARG A 93 -15.33 -7.64 -1.15
CA ARG A 93 -16.59 -8.15 -0.57
C ARG A 93 -16.37 -8.70 0.84
N ASP A 94 -15.33 -9.50 1.05
CA ASP A 94 -14.96 -10.09 2.34
C ASP A 94 -13.56 -9.60 2.79
N ARG A 95 -13.45 -8.28 2.95
CA ARG A 95 -12.18 -7.58 3.24
C ARG A 95 -11.42 -8.17 4.43
N GLU A 96 -12.09 -8.44 5.56
CA GLU A 96 -11.43 -8.92 6.77
C GLU A 96 -10.81 -10.30 6.57
N ARG A 97 -11.56 -11.23 5.95
CA ARG A 97 -11.06 -12.55 5.61
C ARG A 97 -9.91 -12.48 4.61
N THR A 98 -10.05 -11.66 3.57
CA THR A 98 -9.03 -11.51 2.54
C THR A 98 -7.74 -10.93 3.10
N ILE A 99 -7.82 -9.91 3.96
CA ILE A 99 -6.65 -9.34 4.64
C ILE A 99 -5.87 -10.44 5.38
N GLU A 100 -6.57 -11.35 6.04
CA GLU A 100 -5.93 -12.41 6.81
C GLU A 100 -5.37 -13.52 5.93
N GLN A 101 -6.17 -14.02 4.98
CA GLN A 101 -5.77 -15.11 4.07
C GLN A 101 -4.61 -14.72 3.14
N CYS A 102 -4.56 -13.45 2.72
CA CYS A 102 -3.50 -12.93 1.86
C CYS A 102 -2.38 -12.25 2.66
N HIS A 103 -2.41 -12.31 4.00
CA HIS A 103 -1.40 -11.73 4.89
C HIS A 103 -1.08 -10.26 4.62
N LEU A 104 -2.09 -9.47 4.22
CA LEU A 104 -1.89 -8.07 3.81
C LEU A 104 -1.35 -7.21 4.95
N LYS A 105 -1.65 -7.56 6.21
CA LYS A 105 -1.13 -6.87 7.41
C LYS A 105 0.40 -6.77 7.43
N HIS A 106 1.11 -7.76 6.88
CA HIS A 106 2.58 -7.76 6.85
C HIS A 106 3.16 -6.64 5.98
N LEU A 107 2.37 -6.09 5.07
CA LEU A 107 2.79 -5.00 4.20
C LEU A 107 2.72 -3.63 4.89
N PHE A 108 2.12 -3.54 6.07
CA PHE A 108 2.00 -2.29 6.82
C PHE A 108 3.38 -1.70 7.18
N LEU A 109 4.30 -2.55 7.63
CA LEU A 109 5.67 -2.12 7.94
C LEU A 109 6.37 -1.58 6.69
N ILE A 110 6.17 -2.22 5.54
CA ILE A 110 6.75 -1.79 4.26
C ILE A 110 6.19 -0.41 3.86
N ALA A 111 4.88 -0.20 4.01
CA ALA A 111 4.26 1.11 3.76
C ALA A 111 4.83 2.20 4.68
N CYS A 112 5.07 1.86 5.96
CA CYS A 112 5.70 2.75 6.94
C CYS A 112 7.15 3.09 6.59
N GLU A 113 7.97 2.09 6.25
CA GLU A 113 9.39 2.27 5.90
C GLU A 113 9.58 3.07 4.61
N ARG A 114 8.64 2.94 3.66
CA ARG A 114 8.61 3.72 2.41
C ARG A 114 7.92 5.06 2.57
N GLU A 115 7.39 5.35 3.76
CA GLU A 115 6.74 6.61 4.11
C GLU A 115 5.58 7.00 3.20
N ASN A 116 4.90 5.99 2.67
CA ASN A 116 3.72 6.19 1.86
C ASN A 116 2.54 6.49 2.78
N VAL A 117 2.37 7.78 3.12
CA VAL A 117 1.35 8.27 4.07
C VAL A 117 -0.05 7.84 3.66
N ASP A 118 -0.40 7.91 2.38
CA ASP A 118 -1.72 7.51 1.89
C ASP A 118 -1.95 6.00 2.02
N ALA A 119 -0.91 5.18 1.78
CA ALA A 119 -0.98 3.75 2.04
C ALA A 119 -1.14 3.44 3.53
N VAL A 120 -0.36 4.10 4.39
CA VAL A 120 -0.47 3.94 5.85
C VAL A 120 -1.86 4.32 6.34
N ARG A 121 -2.41 5.44 5.86
CA ARG A 121 -3.78 5.88 6.16
C ARG A 121 -4.82 4.85 5.71
N ALA A 122 -4.68 4.33 4.48
CA ALA A 122 -5.58 3.30 3.97
C ALA A 122 -5.50 2.01 4.79
N PHE A 123 -4.31 1.56 5.18
CA PHE A 123 -4.14 0.36 6.00
C PHE A 123 -4.77 0.53 7.38
N ILE A 124 -4.56 1.67 8.05
CA ILE A 124 -5.16 1.96 9.36
C ILE A 124 -6.69 1.98 9.25
N ALA A 125 -7.24 2.73 8.29
CA ALA A 125 -8.69 2.86 8.09
C ALA A 125 -9.37 1.51 7.82
N ASN A 126 -8.65 0.57 7.23
CA ASN A 126 -9.15 -0.77 6.90
C ASN A 126 -8.74 -1.84 7.93
N ARG A 127 -8.17 -1.46 9.08
CA ARG A 127 -7.65 -2.40 10.12
C ARG A 127 -6.69 -3.44 9.55
N CYS A 128 -5.95 -3.07 8.50
CA CYS A 128 -5.01 -3.93 7.77
C CYS A 128 -3.61 -3.86 8.38
N PHE A 129 -3.50 -4.00 9.70
CA PHE A 129 -2.21 -4.06 10.41
C PHE A 129 -2.41 -4.82 11.73
N ASP A 130 -1.31 -5.16 12.40
CA ASP A 130 -1.34 -5.68 13.78
C ASP A 130 -0.95 -4.56 14.75
N PRO A 131 -1.87 -4.05 15.59
CA PRO A 131 -1.56 -3.02 16.58
C PRO A 131 -0.52 -3.47 17.62
N SER A 132 -0.33 -4.78 17.82
CA SER A 132 0.67 -5.32 18.74
C SER A 132 2.08 -5.34 18.13
N ASP A 133 2.20 -5.12 16.83
CA ASP A 133 3.50 -5.06 16.16
C ASP A 133 4.26 -3.80 16.61
N ARG A 134 5.41 -4.02 17.24
CA ARG A 134 6.27 -2.95 17.75
C ARG A 134 7.19 -2.36 16.70
N ARG A 135 7.31 -2.99 15.53
CA ARG A 135 8.27 -2.61 14.48
C ARG A 135 7.90 -1.29 13.79
N PRO A 136 6.63 -0.99 13.43
CA PRO A 136 6.28 0.24 12.70
C PRO A 136 6.64 1.52 13.46
N VAL A 137 6.28 1.61 14.75
CA VAL A 137 6.62 2.76 15.61
C VAL A 137 8.14 3.01 15.60
N ARG A 138 8.92 1.96 15.85
CA ARG A 138 10.38 2.04 15.88
C ARG A 138 10.97 2.40 14.52
N ALA A 139 10.48 1.80 13.44
CA ALA A 139 10.98 2.03 12.08
C ALA A 139 10.74 3.48 11.65
N VAL A 140 9.52 3.98 11.80
CA VAL A 140 9.15 5.36 11.40
C VAL A 140 9.96 6.37 12.19
N LEU A 141 9.98 6.28 13.52
CA LEU A 141 10.68 7.26 14.35
C LEU A 141 12.19 7.28 14.09
N ARG A 142 12.82 6.12 13.93
CA ARG A 142 14.24 6.04 13.57
C ARG A 142 14.52 6.62 12.19
N ALA A 143 13.66 6.36 11.21
CA ALA A 143 13.79 6.94 9.88
C ALA A 143 13.70 8.47 9.90
N GLN A 144 12.85 9.05 10.76
CA GLN A 144 12.73 10.50 10.86
C GLN A 144 14.00 11.17 11.39
N LEU A 145 14.77 10.51 12.26
CA LEU A 145 15.98 11.07 12.86
C LEU A 145 17.08 11.40 11.83
N SER A 146 17.13 10.69 10.69
CA SER A 146 18.13 10.92 9.65
C SER A 146 17.73 12.00 8.63
N LYS A 147 16.55 12.62 8.78
CA LYS A 147 16.00 13.59 7.82
C LYS A 147 16.31 15.03 8.18
N SER A 148 16.12 15.91 7.20
CA SER A 148 16.11 17.37 7.41
C SER A 148 14.81 17.86 8.03
N VAL A 149 13.68 17.25 7.66
CA VAL A 149 12.33 17.61 8.14
C VAL A 149 11.59 16.32 8.50
N VAL A 150 10.92 16.33 9.65
CA VAL A 150 10.11 15.21 10.14
C VAL A 150 8.81 15.14 9.36
N ASN A 151 8.44 13.95 8.89
CA ASN A 151 7.09 13.69 8.39
C ASN A 151 6.13 13.53 9.59
N GLU A 152 5.65 14.66 10.12
CA GLU A 152 4.82 14.69 11.32
C GLU A 152 3.51 13.89 11.15
N GLU A 153 2.93 13.95 9.96
CA GLU A 153 1.68 13.25 9.68
C GLU A 153 1.86 11.73 9.82
N LEU A 154 2.91 11.18 9.19
CA LEU A 154 3.22 9.76 9.29
C LEU A 154 3.45 9.35 10.74
N VAL A 155 4.22 10.13 11.50
CA VAL A 155 4.50 9.86 12.91
C VAL A 155 3.20 9.83 13.73
N LYS A 156 2.37 10.87 13.58
CA LYS A 156 1.08 10.96 14.29
C LYS A 156 0.16 9.79 13.95
N LEU A 157 0.06 9.42 12.67
CA LEU A 157 -0.77 8.29 12.23
C LEU A 157 -0.31 6.98 12.86
N VAL A 158 0.99 6.69 12.84
CA VAL A 158 1.52 5.42 13.35
C VAL A 158 1.44 5.35 14.87
N LEU A 159 1.75 6.43 15.58
CA LEU A 159 1.61 6.48 17.04
C LEU A 159 0.15 6.33 17.47
N ALA A 160 -0.79 7.02 16.83
CA ALA A 160 -2.22 6.90 17.16
C ALA A 160 -2.79 5.49 16.89
N ALA A 161 -2.22 4.76 15.94
CA ALA A 161 -2.66 3.41 15.57
C ALA A 161 -2.13 2.32 16.51
N HIS A 162 -1.06 2.56 17.28
CA HIS A 162 -0.45 1.56 18.16
C HIS A 162 -0.65 1.94 19.63
N PRO A 163 -1.00 0.97 20.50
CA PRO A 163 -1.03 1.21 21.95
C PRO A 163 0.36 1.63 22.44
N LEU A 164 0.45 2.36 23.57
CA LEU A 164 1.72 2.79 24.13
C LEU A 164 2.71 1.61 24.26
N GLN A 165 3.90 1.78 23.68
CA GLN A 165 5.00 0.83 23.74
C GLN A 165 6.18 1.44 24.51
N THR A 166 6.11 1.42 25.85
CA THR A 166 7.12 2.04 26.74
C THR A 166 8.55 1.62 26.40
N ASP A 167 8.80 0.33 26.16
CA ASP A 167 10.12 -0.19 25.77
C ASP A 167 10.68 0.49 24.51
N ASN A 168 9.81 0.75 23.52
CA ASN A 168 10.21 1.44 22.29
C ASN A 168 10.51 2.92 22.54
N VAL A 169 9.70 3.58 23.37
CA VAL A 169 9.91 4.98 23.76
C VAL A 169 11.26 5.13 24.47
N GLU A 170 11.53 4.30 25.48
CA GLU A 170 12.79 4.30 26.22
C GLU A 170 13.98 3.96 25.31
N TYR A 171 13.85 2.94 24.46
CA TYR A 171 14.90 2.58 23.52
C TYR A 171 15.26 3.74 22.60
N ILE A 172 14.27 4.44 22.03
CA ILE A 172 14.53 5.55 21.10
C ILE A 172 15.15 6.73 21.84
N ARG A 173 14.63 7.10 23.01
CA ARG A 173 15.17 8.19 23.83
C ARG A 173 16.62 7.96 24.22
N ASN A 174 16.92 6.77 24.74
CA ASN A 174 18.21 6.47 25.33
C ASN A 174 19.28 6.11 24.29
N ASN A 175 18.89 5.54 23.13
CA ASN A 175 19.84 4.97 22.17
C ASN A 175 19.81 5.61 20.78
N CYS A 176 18.71 6.27 20.38
CA CYS A 176 18.55 6.73 18.99
C CYS A 176 18.60 8.26 18.85
N LEU A 177 18.10 9.04 19.81
CA LEU A 177 17.99 10.51 19.68
C LEU A 177 19.33 11.21 19.41
N ALA A 178 20.44 10.67 19.93
CA ALA A 178 21.78 11.20 19.68
C ALA A 178 22.21 11.14 18.20
N ALA A 179 21.59 10.26 17.41
CA ALA A 179 21.85 10.12 15.98
C ALA A 179 20.99 11.06 15.11
N ALA A 180 20.22 11.97 15.71
CA ALA A 180 19.43 12.94 14.96
C ALA A 180 20.31 13.85 14.10
N LYS A 181 19.88 14.09 12.85
CA LYS A 181 20.59 14.95 11.91
C LYS A 181 20.63 16.42 12.34
N SER A 182 19.67 16.87 13.13
CA SER A 182 19.61 18.22 13.69
C SER A 182 18.91 18.25 15.04
N ASP A 183 19.19 19.29 15.83
CA ASP A 183 18.50 19.55 17.10
C ASP A 183 16.99 19.76 16.93
N GLN A 184 16.57 20.34 15.82
CA GLN A 184 15.16 20.53 15.51
C GLN A 184 14.44 19.19 15.32
N VAL A 185 15.05 18.27 14.56
CA VAL A 185 14.50 16.92 14.33
C VAL A 185 14.51 16.11 15.62
N ARG A 186 15.61 16.20 16.39
CA ARG A 186 15.72 15.57 17.71
C ARG A 186 14.58 15.99 18.62
N LYS A 187 14.36 17.31 18.75
CA LYS A 187 13.30 17.88 19.59
C LYS A 187 11.92 17.47 19.10
N ALA A 188 11.64 17.56 17.80
CA ALA A 188 10.35 17.16 17.26
C ALA A 188 10.03 15.69 17.54
N VAL A 189 10.99 14.78 17.36
CA VAL A 189 10.81 13.36 17.67
C VAL A 189 10.61 13.12 19.17
N ASP A 190 11.35 13.80 20.04
CA ASP A 190 11.18 13.67 21.49
C ASP A 190 9.83 14.23 21.98
N ASP A 191 9.36 15.34 21.39
CA ASP A 191 8.03 15.90 21.64
C ASP A 191 6.93 14.90 21.24
N PHE A 192 7.07 14.19 20.12
CA PHE A 192 6.14 13.12 19.74
C PHE A 192 6.15 11.97 20.74
N LEU A 193 7.33 11.55 21.19
CA LEU A 193 7.46 10.48 22.19
C LEU A 193 6.89 10.90 23.55
N PHE A 194 7.01 12.18 23.93
CA PHE A 194 6.43 12.71 25.17
C PHE A 194 4.91 12.66 25.13
N ASN A 195 4.30 13.11 24.03
CA ASN A 195 2.86 13.10 23.84
C ASN A 195 2.27 11.70 23.56
N TYR A 196 3.13 10.69 23.37
CA TYR A 196 2.70 9.30 23.18
C TYR A 196 2.47 8.56 24.52
N ILE A 197 2.92 9.14 25.63
CA ILE A 197 2.67 8.66 26.98
C ILE A 197 1.27 9.17 27.41
N PRO A 198 0.38 8.32 27.93
CA PRO A 198 -0.95 8.72 28.39
C PRO A 198 -0.93 9.69 29.57
#